data_AF-A0A2V8D5N1-F1
#
_entry.id   AF-A0A2V8D5N1-F1
#
_cell.length_a   1.000
_cell.length_b   1.000
_cell.length_c   1.000
_cell.angle_alpha   90.00
_cell.angle_beta   90.00
_cell.angle_gamma   90.00
#
_symmetry.space_group_name_H-M   'P 1'
#
loop_
_entity.id
_entity.type
_entity.pdbx_description
1 polymer ?
#
loop_
_entity_poly.entity_id
_entity_poly.type
_entity_poly.pdbx_seq_one_letter_code
_entity_poly.pdbx_strand_id
1 'polypeptide(L)'
;MGPLTRPPIQVVGIVGDVHGVSLDRAPSPTVYLPYWQSVVPPGVNSMDLVVVIRTTTDSKTIASSLRGVIRGLDQELALPAFRVMDDVVTDSVGQRRFQTALVLLFAVAGTLLASLGIYGVVSYSVAQRTNEMGIRLALGALPGDIRRLVITQGFTPVLIGLGAGVLVSAGIGRLLGTLLFGVTPTDPLTLSAVVAVFVTVALAAMYIPAQRAIGVDPLQTLRQD
;
A
#
# COMPACT_ATOMS: atom_id res chain seq x y z
N MET A 1 -18.10 -53.47 -6.27
CA MET A 1 -17.47 -52.22 -6.74
C MET A 1 -15.97 -52.46 -6.81
N GLY A 2 -15.43 -52.71 -8.01
CA GLY A 2 -13.99 -52.95 -8.19
C GLY A 2 -13.17 -51.67 -8.01
N PRO A 3 -11.92 -51.74 -7.56
CA PRO A 3 -11.08 -50.57 -7.37
C PRO A 3 -10.89 -49.87 -8.73
N LEU A 4 -11.19 -48.57 -8.78
CA LEU A 4 -10.89 -47.70 -9.93
C LEU A 4 -9.36 -47.57 -10.06
N THR A 5 -8.71 -48.59 -10.60
CA THR A 5 -7.28 -48.57 -10.92
C THR A 5 -7.12 -47.69 -12.16
N ARG A 6 -6.95 -46.38 -11.92
CA ARG A 6 -6.53 -45.46 -12.98
C ARG A 6 -5.17 -45.93 -13.50
N PRO A 7 -4.96 -45.99 -14.84
CA PRO A 7 -3.68 -46.36 -15.40
C PRO A 7 -2.58 -45.43 -14.85
N PRO A 8 -1.37 -45.93 -14.58
CA PRO A 8 -0.29 -45.10 -14.07
C PRO A 8 0.04 -43.98 -15.05
N ILE A 9 0.21 -42.76 -14.54
CA ILE A 9 0.56 -41.58 -15.33
C ILE A 9 2.07 -41.34 -15.17
N GLN A 10 2.78 -41.26 -16.29
CA GLN A 10 4.22 -40.95 -16.29
C GLN A 10 4.45 -39.44 -16.24
N VAL A 11 5.28 -38.97 -15.32
CA VAL A 11 5.72 -37.57 -15.27
C VAL A 11 6.77 -37.36 -16.36
N VAL A 12 6.44 -36.54 -17.36
CA VAL A 12 7.32 -36.22 -18.50
C VAL A 12 8.09 -34.91 -18.32
N GLY A 13 7.72 -34.10 -17.33
CA GLY A 13 8.37 -32.82 -17.05
C GLY A 13 7.77 -32.13 -15.82
N ILE A 14 8.51 -31.17 -15.29
CA ILE A 14 8.10 -30.31 -14.18
C ILE A 14 8.25 -28.86 -14.65
N VAL A 15 7.21 -28.07 -14.46
CA VAL A 15 7.19 -26.64 -14.78
C VAL A 15 7.29 -25.83 -13.49
N GLY A 16 7.69 -24.55 -13.60
CA GLY A 16 7.70 -23.63 -12.47
C GLY A 16 6.29 -23.39 -11.93
N ASP A 17 6.22 -22.97 -10.67
CA ASP A 17 4.97 -22.71 -9.97
C ASP A 17 4.12 -21.63 -10.64
N VAL A 18 2.82 -21.90 -10.80
CA VAL A 18 1.86 -20.97 -11.39
C VAL A 18 0.80 -20.59 -10.35
N HIS A 19 0.62 -19.29 -10.13
CA HIS A 19 -0.40 -18.75 -9.23
C HIS A 19 -1.75 -18.65 -9.96
N GLY A 20 -2.40 -19.79 -10.19
CA GLY A 20 -3.59 -19.89 -11.03
C GLY A 20 -4.92 -19.40 -10.39
N VAL A 21 -4.98 -19.33 -9.06
CA VAL A 21 -6.23 -19.00 -8.32
C VAL A 21 -6.19 -17.58 -7.74
N SER A 22 -5.07 -17.21 -7.11
CA SER A 22 -4.83 -15.84 -6.67
C SER A 22 -3.32 -15.59 -6.55
N LEU A 23 -2.92 -14.33 -6.70
CA LEU A 23 -1.52 -13.89 -6.57
C LEU A 23 -1.00 -13.93 -5.13
N ASP A 24 -1.90 -14.03 -4.15
CA ASP A 24 -1.66 -14.00 -2.71
C ASP A 24 -1.74 -15.39 -2.03
N ARG A 25 -1.91 -16.47 -2.77
CA ARG A 25 -1.89 -17.82 -2.19
C ARG A 25 -0.75 -18.64 -2.75
N ALA A 26 -0.25 -19.56 -1.92
CA ALA A 26 0.69 -20.55 -2.40
C ALA A 26 0.11 -21.27 -3.64
N PRO A 27 0.95 -21.57 -4.65
CA PRO A 27 0.54 -22.31 -5.83
C PRO A 27 -0.17 -23.59 -5.42
N SER A 28 -1.41 -23.77 -5.89
CA SER A 28 -2.13 -25.02 -5.67
C SER A 28 -1.41 -26.15 -6.40
N PRO A 29 -1.30 -27.36 -5.80
CA PRO A 29 -0.77 -28.53 -6.50
C PRO A 29 -1.53 -28.74 -7.81
N THR A 30 -0.83 -28.55 -8.93
CA THR A 30 -1.43 -28.54 -10.27
C THR A 30 -0.74 -29.59 -11.12
N VAL A 31 -1.54 -30.45 -11.75
CA VAL A 31 -1.07 -31.44 -12.71
C VAL A 31 -1.60 -31.08 -14.08
N TYR A 32 -0.71 -30.93 -15.05
CA TYR A 32 -1.09 -30.71 -16.44
C TYR A 32 -1.19 -32.07 -17.14
N LEU A 33 -2.36 -32.34 -17.72
CA LEU A 33 -2.60 -33.56 -18.49
C LEU A 33 -2.96 -33.16 -19.93
N PRO A 34 -2.54 -33.95 -20.94
CA PRO A 34 -3.05 -33.77 -22.29
C PRO A 34 -4.57 -33.88 -22.29
N TYR A 35 -5.25 -32.98 -23.02
CA TYR A 35 -6.73 -32.92 -23.00
C TYR A 35 -7.38 -34.23 -23.47
N TRP A 36 -6.72 -34.99 -24.34
CA TRP A 36 -7.20 -36.30 -24.82
C TRP A 36 -7.02 -37.43 -23.79
N GLN A 37 -6.25 -37.21 -22.72
CA GLN A 37 -6.07 -38.17 -21.61
C GLN A 37 -6.87 -37.78 -20.36
N SER A 38 -7.46 -36.57 -20.32
CA SER A 38 -8.24 -36.14 -19.15
C SER A 38 -9.57 -36.90 -19.08
N VAL A 39 -9.66 -37.84 -18.14
CA VAL A 39 -10.93 -38.52 -17.82
C VAL A 39 -11.74 -37.62 -16.91
N VAL A 40 -12.59 -36.79 -17.52
CA VAL A 40 -13.54 -35.95 -16.80
C VAL A 40 -14.65 -36.83 -16.22
N PRO A 41 -14.94 -36.78 -14.91
CA PRO A 41 -16.03 -37.56 -14.33
C PRO A 41 -17.36 -37.28 -15.04
N PRO A 42 -18.24 -38.29 -15.25
CA PRO A 42 -19.55 -38.08 -15.83
C PRO A 42 -20.32 -37.02 -15.03
N GLY A 43 -20.85 -35.99 -15.70
CA GLY A 43 -21.63 -34.91 -15.08
C GLY A 43 -20.86 -33.62 -14.78
N VAL A 44 -19.55 -33.56 -15.04
CA VAL A 44 -18.76 -32.32 -14.93
C VAL A 44 -18.44 -31.79 -16.33
N ASN A 45 -19.15 -30.78 -16.81
CA ASN A 45 -18.78 -30.06 -18.05
C ASN A 45 -17.52 -29.22 -17.78
N SER A 46 -16.34 -29.83 -17.96
CA SER A 46 -15.05 -29.24 -17.51
C SER A 46 -14.15 -28.74 -18.64
N MET A 47 -14.57 -28.85 -19.90
CA MET A 47 -13.77 -28.40 -21.04
C MET A 47 -14.06 -26.93 -21.34
N ASP A 48 -13.59 -26.05 -20.46
CA ASP A 48 -13.40 -24.64 -20.82
C ASP A 48 -12.16 -24.56 -21.71
N LEU A 49 -12.37 -24.54 -23.03
CA LEU A 49 -11.29 -24.30 -23.99
C LEU A 49 -10.90 -22.83 -23.93
N VAL A 50 -9.77 -22.55 -23.27
CA VAL A 50 -9.20 -21.20 -23.24
C VAL A 50 -8.22 -21.04 -24.40
N VAL A 51 -8.58 -20.18 -25.36
CA VAL A 51 -7.69 -19.80 -26.48
C VAL A 51 -7.10 -18.42 -26.18
N VAL A 52 -5.77 -18.36 -26.11
CA VAL A 52 -5.03 -17.10 -25.95
C VAL A 52 -4.43 -16.71 -27.29
N ILE A 53 -4.76 -15.50 -27.74
CA ILE A 53 -4.31 -14.99 -29.04
C ILE A 53 -3.39 -13.81 -28.80
N ARG A 54 -2.16 -13.91 -29.29
CA ARG A 54 -1.20 -12.80 -29.30
C ARG A 54 -1.42 -11.98 -30.57
N THR A 55 -1.63 -10.68 -30.41
CA THR A 55 -1.82 -9.76 -31.52
C THR A 55 -1.32 -8.36 -31.19
N THR A 56 -0.95 -7.60 -32.21
CA THR A 56 -0.61 -6.18 -32.14
C THR A 56 -1.75 -5.27 -32.58
N THR A 57 -2.83 -5.82 -33.13
CA THR A 57 -4.01 -5.09 -33.62
C THR A 57 -5.04 -4.91 -32.49
N ASP A 58 -5.89 -3.89 -32.59
CA ASP A 58 -6.94 -3.61 -31.60
C ASP A 58 -7.78 -4.85 -31.26
N SER A 59 -7.99 -5.07 -29.97
CA SER A 59 -8.61 -6.28 -29.43
C SER A 59 -10.07 -6.41 -29.85
N LYS A 60 -10.78 -5.29 -30.04
CA LYS A 60 -12.19 -5.29 -30.48
C LYS A 60 -12.31 -5.71 -31.94
N THR A 61 -11.38 -5.28 -32.80
CA THR A 61 -11.34 -5.67 -34.21
C THR A 61 -11.08 -7.17 -34.37
N ILE A 62 -10.18 -7.73 -33.58
CA ILE A 62 -9.91 -9.18 -33.64
C ILE A 62 -11.06 -9.98 -33.04
N ALA A 63 -11.65 -9.51 -31.94
CA ALA A 63 -12.83 -10.15 -31.35
C ALA A 63 -14.00 -10.21 -32.33
N SER A 64 -14.26 -9.14 -33.11
CA SER A 64 -15.33 -9.15 -34.10
C SER A 64 -15.05 -10.11 -35.27
N SER A 65 -13.81 -10.15 -35.77
CA SER A 65 -13.40 -11.11 -36.81
C SER A 65 -13.53 -12.56 -36.35
N LEU A 66 -13.08 -12.88 -35.12
CA LEU A 66 -13.21 -14.21 -34.53
C LEU A 66 -14.67 -14.62 -34.34
N ARG A 67 -15.53 -13.71 -33.86
CA ARG A 67 -16.98 -14.00 -33.77
C ARG A 67 -17.57 -14.37 -35.13
N GLY A 68 -17.15 -13.68 -36.19
CA GLY A 68 -17.59 -13.97 -37.56
C GLY A 68 -17.21 -15.38 -38.00
N VAL A 69 -15.95 -15.77 -37.78
CA VAL A 69 -15.45 -17.11 -38.12
C VAL A 69 -16.15 -18.20 -37.32
N ILE A 70 -16.28 -18.02 -35.99
CA ILE A 70 -16.86 -19.05 -35.13
C ILE A 70 -18.35 -19.24 -35.41
N ARG A 71 -19.11 -18.15 -35.63
CA ARG A 71 -20.51 -18.24 -36.05
C ARG A 71 -20.70 -18.89 -37.41
N GLY A 72 -19.68 -18.83 -38.28
CA GLY A 72 -19.68 -19.55 -39.55
C GLY A 72 -19.49 -21.06 -39.39
N LEU A 73 -18.90 -21.50 -38.28
CA LEU A 73 -18.70 -22.92 -37.95
C LEU A 73 -19.88 -23.49 -37.17
N ASP A 74 -20.36 -22.77 -36.16
CA ASP A 74 -21.46 -23.19 -35.29
C ASP A 74 -22.22 -21.95 -34.77
N GLN A 75 -23.51 -21.86 -35.07
CA GLN A 75 -24.37 -20.75 -34.66
C GLN A 75 -24.92 -20.92 -33.24
N GLU A 76 -24.96 -22.13 -32.71
CA GLU A 76 -25.50 -22.42 -31.37
C GLU A 76 -24.43 -22.26 -30.28
N LEU A 77 -23.17 -22.10 -30.66
CA LEU A 77 -22.07 -21.95 -29.71
C LEU A 77 -22.14 -20.59 -29.00
N ALA A 78 -22.47 -20.63 -27.71
CA ALA A 78 -22.46 -19.47 -26.83
C ALA A 78 -21.02 -18.96 -26.64
N LEU A 79 -20.66 -17.91 -27.37
CA LEU A 79 -19.35 -17.28 -27.24
C LEU A 79 -19.32 -16.41 -25.97
N PRO A 80 -18.45 -16.72 -24.98
CA PRO A 80 -18.22 -15.81 -23.87
C PRO A 80 -17.63 -14.48 -24.37
N ALA A 81 -17.75 -13.44 -23.56
CA ALA A 81 -17.16 -12.15 -23.88
C ALA A 81 -15.64 -12.29 -24.04
N PHE A 82 -15.12 -11.81 -25.17
CA PHE A 82 -13.68 -11.71 -25.41
C PHE A 82 -13.11 -10.73 -24.39
N ARG A 83 -12.15 -11.19 -23.58
CA ARG A 83 -11.46 -10.36 -22.58
C ARG A 83 -10.08 -10.01 -23.08
N VAL A 84 -9.73 -8.73 -22.96
CA VAL A 84 -8.35 -8.28 -23.17
C VAL A 84 -7.52 -8.74 -21.99
N MET A 85 -6.30 -9.22 -22.22
CA MET A 85 -5.45 -9.70 -21.12
C MET A 85 -5.18 -8.59 -20.09
N ASP A 86 -5.09 -7.33 -20.54
CA ASP A 86 -4.94 -6.17 -19.64
C ASP A 86 -6.13 -5.99 -18.69
N ASP A 87 -7.35 -6.25 -19.14
CA ASP A 87 -8.55 -6.19 -18.30
C ASP A 87 -8.53 -7.31 -17.25
N VAL A 88 -8.11 -8.51 -17.64
CA VAL A 88 -7.96 -9.66 -16.72
C VAL A 88 -6.92 -9.36 -15.63
N VAL A 89 -5.80 -8.73 -16.00
CA VAL A 89 -4.79 -8.29 -15.05
C VAL A 89 -5.32 -7.15 -14.16
N THR A 90 -6.04 -6.19 -14.74
CA THR A 90 -6.59 -5.04 -14.01
C THR A 90 -7.65 -5.47 -13.00
N ASP A 91 -8.55 -6.38 -13.37
CA ASP A 91 -9.57 -6.94 -12.47
C ASP A 91 -8.94 -7.71 -11.31
N SER A 92 -7.84 -8.42 -11.58
CA SER A 92 -7.07 -9.14 -10.54
C SER A 92 -6.42 -8.18 -9.52
N VAL A 93 -6.23 -6.90 -9.87
CA VAL A 93 -5.60 -5.87 -9.02
C VAL A 93 -6.62 -4.83 -8.53
N GLY A 94 -7.84 -4.78 -9.08
CA GLY A 94 -8.85 -3.75 -8.80
C GLY A 94 -9.24 -3.68 -7.32
N GLN A 95 -9.49 -4.82 -6.69
CA GLN A 95 -9.81 -4.90 -5.26
C GLN A 95 -8.66 -4.36 -4.39
N ARG A 96 -7.40 -4.65 -4.76
CA ARG A 96 -6.21 -4.17 -4.05
C ARG A 96 -6.08 -2.65 -4.17
N ARG A 97 -6.31 -2.08 -5.37
CA ARG A 97 -6.28 -0.62 -5.58
C ARG A 97 -7.29 0.12 -4.70
N PHE A 98 -8.50 -0.40 -4.54
CA PHE A 98 -9.51 0.22 -3.67
C PHE A 98 -9.07 0.22 -2.21
N GLN A 99 -8.58 -0.92 -1.71
CA GLN A 99 -8.05 -1.02 -0.34
C GLN A 99 -6.86 -0.09 -0.12
N THR A 100 -5.91 -0.05 -1.06
CA THR A 100 -4.77 0.87 -1.00
C THR A 100 -5.21 2.34 -0.99
N ALA A 101 -6.22 2.70 -1.80
CA ALA A 101 -6.76 4.06 -1.81
C ALA A 101 -7.38 4.45 -0.46
N LEU A 102 -8.12 3.55 0.17
CA LEU A 102 -8.67 3.78 1.52
C LEU A 102 -7.56 3.92 2.57
N VAL A 103 -6.55 3.05 2.54
CA VAL A 103 -5.40 3.13 3.45
C VAL A 103 -4.65 4.45 3.25
N LEU A 104 -4.44 4.87 2.00
CA LEU A 104 -3.84 6.17 1.69
C LEU A 104 -4.68 7.34 2.22
N LEU A 105 -6.00 7.28 2.09
CA LEU A 105 -6.89 8.31 2.64
C LEU A 105 -6.75 8.41 4.17
N PHE A 106 -6.78 7.28 4.88
CA PHE A 106 -6.58 7.27 6.34
C PHE A 106 -5.17 7.71 6.74
N ALA A 107 -4.15 7.33 5.97
CA ALA A 107 -2.77 7.76 6.22
C ALA A 107 -2.64 9.29 6.07
N VAL A 108 -3.21 9.88 5.03
CA VAL A 108 -3.23 11.34 4.83
C VAL A 108 -3.99 12.03 5.96
N ALA A 109 -5.19 11.55 6.30
CA ALA A 109 -6.00 12.12 7.38
C ALA A 109 -5.27 12.04 8.74
N GLY A 110 -4.70 10.89 9.06
CA GLY A 110 -3.90 10.69 10.28
C GLY A 110 -2.66 11.58 10.32
N THR A 111 -1.99 11.77 9.18
CA THR A 111 -0.84 12.68 9.05
C THR A 111 -1.24 14.13 9.28
N LEU A 112 -2.39 14.57 8.74
CA LEU A 112 -2.92 15.91 8.99
C LEU A 112 -3.28 16.11 10.47
N LEU A 113 -3.93 15.13 11.10
CA LEU A 113 -4.27 15.17 12.52
C LEU A 113 -3.00 15.21 13.40
N ALA A 114 -1.99 14.40 13.08
CA ALA A 114 -0.70 14.44 13.77
C ALA A 114 -0.01 15.80 13.61
N SER A 115 -0.06 16.38 12.40
CA SER A 115 0.50 17.72 12.12
C SER A 115 -0.18 18.80 12.96
N LEU A 116 -1.51 18.76 13.05
CA LEU A 116 -2.29 19.69 13.86
C LEU A 116 -1.98 19.54 15.36
N GLY A 117 -1.83 18.30 15.83
CA GLY A 117 -1.43 18.02 17.21
C GLY A 117 -0.04 18.56 17.55
N ILE A 118 0.95 18.31 16.69
CA ILE A 118 2.31 18.84 16.84
C ILE A 118 2.28 20.37 16.84
N TYR A 119 1.60 20.98 15.86
CA TYR A 119 1.45 22.44 15.80
C TYR A 119 0.80 22.99 17.09
N GLY A 120 -0.28 22.37 17.56
CA GLY A 120 -1.00 22.81 18.76
C GLY A 120 -0.13 22.75 20.02
N VAL A 121 0.53 21.61 20.27
CA VAL A 121 1.40 21.41 21.43
C VAL A 121 2.59 22.37 21.40
N VAL A 122 3.24 22.52 20.24
CA VAL A 122 4.41 23.40 20.11
C VAL A 122 4.00 24.87 20.19
N SER A 123 2.90 25.27 19.54
CA SER A 123 2.38 26.64 19.62
C SER A 123 1.97 26.99 21.05
N TYR A 124 1.37 26.06 21.79
CA TYR A 124 1.01 26.27 23.19
C TYR A 124 2.26 26.41 24.06
N SER A 125 3.26 25.54 23.88
CA SER A 125 4.54 25.63 24.61
C SER A 125 5.29 26.94 24.30
N VAL A 126 5.23 27.43 23.06
CA VAL A 126 5.82 28.72 22.69
C VAL A 126 5.08 29.85 23.41
N ALA A 127 3.74 29.85 23.37
CA ALA A 127 2.92 30.87 24.02
C ALA A 127 3.19 30.94 25.54
N GLN A 128 3.31 29.79 26.21
CA GLN A 128 3.57 29.72 27.65
C GLN A 128 4.97 30.23 28.04
N ARG A 129 5.94 30.17 27.13
CA ARG A 129 7.34 30.59 27.35
C ARG A 129 7.69 31.90 26.65
N THR A 130 6.70 32.66 26.19
CA THR A 130 6.91 33.92 25.44
C THR A 130 7.76 34.91 26.24
N ASN A 131 7.51 35.06 27.55
CA ASN A 131 8.26 35.96 28.41
C ASN A 131 9.73 35.52 28.58
N GLU A 132 9.99 34.23 28.76
CA GLU A 132 11.37 33.69 28.84
C GLU A 132 12.13 33.92 27.53
N MET A 133 11.46 33.71 26.39
CA MET A 133 12.05 33.94 25.06
C MET A 133 12.32 35.42 24.80
N GLY A 134 11.40 36.30 25.20
CA GLY A 134 11.55 37.76 25.11
C GLY A 134 12.73 38.28 25.94
N ILE A 135 12.91 37.79 27.17
CA ILE A 135 14.07 38.13 28.01
C ILE A 135 15.38 37.66 27.36
N ARG A 136 15.43 36.43 26.82
CA ARG A 136 16.63 35.92 26.14
C ARG A 136 16.98 36.74 24.90
N LEU A 137 15.98 37.15 24.12
CA LEU A 137 16.17 38.05 22.97
C LEU A 137 16.68 39.43 23.41
N ALA A 138 16.14 39.99 24.49
CA ALA A 138 16.61 41.26 25.05
C ALA A 138 18.06 41.19 25.60
N LEU A 139 18.48 40.01 26.08
CA LEU A 139 19.85 39.73 26.50
C LEU A 139 20.81 39.44 25.33
N GLY A 140 20.33 39.51 24.08
CA GLY A 140 21.16 39.37 22.87
C GLY A 140 21.23 37.95 22.28
N ALA A 141 20.35 37.03 22.67
CA ALA A 141 20.27 35.71 22.02
C ALA A 141 19.90 35.85 20.54
N LEU A 142 20.54 35.06 19.67
CA LEU A 142 20.22 35.10 18.25
C LEU A 142 18.86 34.43 17.98
N PRO A 143 18.08 34.91 16.99
CA PRO A 143 16.88 34.24 16.49
C PRO A 143 17.05 32.75 16.20
N GLY A 144 18.25 32.35 15.74
CA GLY A 144 18.59 30.96 15.46
C GLY A 144 18.62 30.06 16.70
N ASP A 145 19.00 30.60 17.86
CA ASP A 145 19.08 29.87 19.12
C ASP A 145 17.68 29.54 19.65
N ILE A 146 16.76 30.51 19.55
CA ILE A 146 15.34 30.32 19.88
C ILE A 146 14.70 29.29 18.94
N ARG A 147 14.96 29.40 17.63
CA ARG A 147 14.45 28.43 16.64
C ARG A 147 14.92 27.02 16.95
N ARG A 148 16.23 26.85 17.21
CA ARG A 148 16.82 25.55 17.54
C ARG A 148 16.24 24.99 18.84
N LEU A 149 16.01 25.83 19.84
CA LEU A 149 15.40 25.42 21.10
C LEU A 149 13.97 24.90 20.90
N VAL A 150 13.13 25.65 20.18
CA VAL A 150 11.73 25.27 19.90
C VAL A 150 11.68 23.96 19.10
N ILE A 151 12.51 23.83 18.07
CA ILE A 151 12.57 22.60 17.28
C ILE A 151 13.07 21.43 18.13
N THR A 152 14.18 21.56 18.84
CA THR A 152 14.75 20.44 19.63
C THR A 152 13.83 19.98 20.75
N GLN A 153 13.21 20.90 21.49
CA GLN A 153 12.24 20.55 22.53
C GLN A 153 10.97 19.96 21.92
N GLY A 154 10.43 20.56 20.85
CA GLY A 154 9.25 20.07 20.14
C GLY A 154 9.46 18.71 19.45
N PHE A 155 10.70 18.37 19.08
CA PHE A 155 11.03 17.11 18.42
C PHE A 155 11.10 15.91 19.39
N THR A 156 11.32 16.15 20.68
CA THR A 156 11.42 15.08 21.69
C THR A 156 10.18 14.18 21.74
N PRO A 157 8.94 14.70 21.87
CA PRO A 157 7.74 13.86 21.82
C PRO A 157 7.54 13.17 20.46
N VAL A 158 8.00 13.78 19.36
CA VAL A 158 7.93 13.18 18.01
C VAL A 158 8.81 11.94 17.93
N LEU A 159 10.03 11.99 18.46
CA LEU A 159 10.93 10.83 18.50
C LEU A 159 10.36 9.69 19.34
N ILE A 160 9.78 10.01 20.50
CA ILE A 160 9.14 9.01 21.37
C ILE A 160 7.95 8.37 20.64
N GLY A 161 7.10 9.18 20.01
CA GLY A 161 5.96 8.71 19.22
C GLY A 161 6.38 7.85 18.03
N LEU A 162 7.42 8.25 17.30
CA LEU A 162 8.00 7.47 16.20
C LEU A 162 8.53 6.12 16.69
N GLY A 163 9.32 6.11 17.76
CA GLY A 163 9.86 4.87 18.33
C GLY A 163 8.75 3.91 18.77
N ALA A 164 7.76 4.42 19.51
CA ALA A 164 6.61 3.64 19.92
C ALA A 164 5.80 3.13 18.71
N GLY A 165 5.57 3.99 17.71
CA GLY A 165 4.84 3.64 16.50
C GLY A 165 5.52 2.53 15.69
N VAL A 166 6.84 2.59 15.53
CA VAL A 166 7.62 1.53 14.85
C VAL A 166 7.52 0.21 15.62
N LEU A 167 7.65 0.23 16.95
CA LEU A 167 7.52 -0.97 17.78
C LEU A 167 6.12 -1.60 17.68
N VAL A 168 5.07 -0.77 17.78
CA VAL A 168 3.68 -1.21 17.65
C VAL A 168 3.41 -1.75 16.24
N SER A 169 3.89 -1.06 15.21
CA SER A 169 3.77 -1.48 13.81
C SER A 169 4.45 -2.83 13.56
N ALA A 170 5.66 -3.03 14.08
CA ALA A 170 6.36 -4.32 13.97
C ALA A 170 5.62 -5.44 14.72
N GLY A 171 5.07 -5.15 15.89
CA GLY A 171 4.25 -6.10 16.67
C GLY A 171 2.98 -6.52 15.93
N ILE A 172 2.21 -5.55 15.44
CA ILE A 172 0.99 -5.80 14.67
C ILE A 172 1.31 -6.51 13.35
N GLY A 173 2.35 -6.06 12.63
CA GLY A 173 2.80 -6.67 11.40
C GLY A 173 3.17 -8.14 11.57
N ARG A 174 3.78 -8.50 12.72
CA ARG A 174 4.07 -9.91 13.04
C ARG A 174 2.81 -10.73 13.29
N LEU A 175 1.81 -10.18 13.97
CA LEU A 175 0.52 -10.83 14.20
C LEU A 175 -0.27 -11.03 12.90
N LEU A 176 -0.25 -10.01 12.03
CA LEU A 176 -0.90 -10.04 10.72
C LEU A 176 -0.07 -10.79 9.67
N GLY A 177 1.19 -11.12 9.93
CA GLY A 177 2.08 -11.80 8.99
C GLY A 177 1.55 -13.16 8.51
N THR A 178 0.65 -13.80 9.27
CA THR A 178 -0.06 -15.02 8.86
C THR A 178 -1.13 -14.77 7.79
N LEU A 179 -1.55 -13.50 7.63
CA LEU A 179 -2.50 -13.03 6.63
C LEU A 179 -1.79 -12.34 5.44
N LEU A 180 -0.55 -11.87 5.62
CA LEU A 180 0.26 -11.24 4.57
C LEU A 180 1.08 -12.31 3.83
N PHE A 181 0.61 -12.72 2.65
CA PHE A 181 1.39 -13.56 1.75
C PHE A 181 2.29 -12.72 0.85
N GLY A 182 3.59 -13.02 0.84
CA GLY A 182 4.56 -12.46 -0.10
C GLY A 182 5.12 -11.07 0.26
N VAL A 183 4.75 -10.48 1.40
CA VAL A 183 5.29 -9.19 1.85
C VAL A 183 5.85 -9.34 3.27
N THR A 184 7.11 -8.97 3.46
CA THR A 184 7.73 -8.96 4.78
C THR A 184 7.06 -7.85 5.62
N PRO A 185 6.47 -8.16 6.79
CA PRO A 185 5.81 -7.14 7.62
C PRO A 185 6.74 -6.03 8.11
N THR A 186 8.05 -6.27 8.06
CA THR A 186 9.11 -5.38 8.54
C THR A 186 10.11 -5.08 7.44
N ASP A 187 9.65 -4.61 6.28
CA ASP A 187 10.54 -4.12 5.24
C ASP A 187 11.27 -2.84 5.71
N PRO A 188 12.61 -2.86 5.85
CA PRO A 188 13.38 -1.70 6.32
C PRO A 188 13.23 -0.48 5.41
N LEU A 189 13.09 -0.69 4.09
CA LEU A 189 12.93 0.41 3.13
C LEU A 189 11.63 1.16 3.41
N THR A 190 10.51 0.44 3.51
CA THR A 190 9.20 1.02 3.81
C THR A 190 9.20 1.73 5.17
N LEU A 191 9.74 1.11 6.22
CA LEU A 191 9.80 1.74 7.54
C LEU A 191 10.65 3.01 7.53
N SER A 192 11.81 3.00 6.86
CA SER A 192 12.67 4.18 6.75
C SER A 192 11.98 5.32 5.99
N ALA A 193 11.23 5.02 4.93
CA ALA A 193 10.47 6.00 4.17
C ALA A 193 9.36 6.62 5.02
N VAL A 194 8.62 5.81 5.79
CA VAL A 194 7.58 6.31 6.70
C VAL A 194 8.19 7.22 7.76
N VAL A 195 9.30 6.84 8.40
CA VAL A 195 10.00 7.68 9.37
C VAL A 195 10.41 9.01 8.74
N ALA A 196 10.98 8.99 7.53
CA ALA A 196 11.37 10.21 6.82
C ALA A 196 10.18 11.14 6.53
N VAL A 197 9.03 10.58 6.13
CA VAL A 197 7.79 11.34 5.91
C VAL A 197 7.30 11.99 7.22
N PHE A 198 7.23 11.25 8.32
CA PHE A 198 6.79 11.82 9.60
C PHE A 198 7.76 12.87 10.13
N VAL A 199 9.07 12.69 9.96
CA VAL A 199 10.09 13.69 10.31
C VAL A 199 9.90 14.98 9.51
N THR A 200 9.71 14.88 8.19
CA THR A 200 9.51 16.07 7.35
C THR A 200 8.21 16.79 7.68
N VAL A 201 7.12 16.06 7.91
CA VAL A 201 5.83 16.61 8.36
C VAL A 201 5.95 17.31 9.71
N ALA A 202 6.63 16.68 10.68
CA ALA A 202 6.84 17.26 12.00
C ALA A 202 7.64 18.57 11.92
N LEU A 203 8.73 18.59 11.15
CA LEU A 203 9.52 19.80 10.91
C LEU A 203 8.70 20.90 10.25
N ALA A 204 7.88 20.56 9.24
CA ALA A 204 6.99 21.50 8.57
C ALA A 204 5.94 22.08 9.53
N ALA A 205 5.31 21.24 10.37
CA ALA A 205 4.35 21.68 11.38
C ALA A 205 4.98 22.60 12.44
N MET A 206 6.23 22.34 12.82
CA MET A 206 6.98 23.15 13.80
C MET A 206 7.52 24.46 13.23
N TYR A 207 7.64 24.59 11.91
CA TYR A 207 8.25 25.77 11.28
C TYR A 207 7.50 27.07 11.60
N ILE A 208 6.17 27.05 11.51
CA ILE A 208 5.32 28.22 11.79
C ILE A 208 5.44 28.70 13.25
N PRO A 209 5.22 27.87 14.28
CA PRO A 209 5.33 28.32 15.67
C PRO A 209 6.76 28.70 16.04
N ALA A 210 7.78 28.05 15.47
CA ALA A 210 9.18 28.45 15.67
C ALA A 210 9.46 29.84 15.08
N GLN A 211 8.89 30.17 13.92
CA GLN A 211 8.99 31.51 13.35
C GLN A 211 8.25 32.55 14.19
N ARG A 212 7.07 32.20 14.73
CA ARG A 212 6.32 33.08 15.64
C ARG A 212 7.10 33.38 16.93
N ALA A 213 7.84 32.42 17.47
CA ALA A 213 8.67 32.60 18.67
C ALA A 213 9.78 33.67 18.47
N ILE A 214 10.30 33.81 17.26
CA ILE A 214 11.33 34.79 16.91
C ILE A 214 10.74 36.20 16.73
N GLY A 215 9.51 36.28 16.23
CA GLY A 215 8.82 37.55 15.97
C GLY A 215 8.20 38.21 17.21
N VAL A 216 8.46 37.67 18.40
CA VAL A 216 7.98 38.23 19.68
C VAL A 216 8.75 39.52 19.98
N ASP A 217 8.04 40.64 20.08
CA ASP A 217 8.61 41.94 20.42
C ASP A 217 8.91 42.01 21.94
N PRO A 218 10.20 42.10 22.36
CA PRO A 218 10.59 42.12 23.76
C PRO A 218 9.91 43.24 24.57
N LEU A 219 9.65 44.38 23.92
CA LEU A 219 9.04 45.55 24.54
C LEU A 219 7.53 45.38 24.76
N GLN A 220 6.86 44.56 23.95
CA GLN A 220 5.45 44.22 24.16
C GLN A 220 5.29 43.16 25.24
N THR A 221 6.19 42.19 25.32
CA THR A 221 6.13 41.13 26.36
C THR A 221 6.34 41.65 27.78
N LEU A 222 7.18 42.67 27.96
CA LEU A 222 7.43 43.28 29.28
C LEU A 222 6.31 44.23 29.74
N ARG A 223 5.38 44.58 28.84
CA ARG A 223 4.24 45.47 29.13
C ARG A 223 2.94 44.70 29.45
N GLN A 224 2.94 43.38 29.32
CA GLN A 224 1.76 42.54 29.59
C GLN A 224 1.65 42.08 31.06
N ASP A 225 2.49 42.59 31.95
CA ASP A 225 2.37 42.44 33.41
C ASP A 225 1.75 43.70 34.06
#